data_AF-E3KZ42-F1
#
_entry.id   AF-E3KZ42-F1
#
_cell.length_a   1.000
_cell.length_b   1.000
_cell.length_c   1.000
_cell.angle_alpha   90.00
_cell.angle_beta   90.00
_cell.angle_gamma   90.00
#
_symmetry.space_group_name_H-M   'P 1'
#
loop_
_entity.id
_entity.type
_entity.pdbx_description
1 polymer ?
#
loop_
_entity_poly.entity_id
_entity_poly.type
_entity_poly.pdbx_seq_one_letter_code
_entity_poly.pdbx_strand_id
1 'polypeptide(L)'
;MVHPEISQYEMHRRIITFTNQIVQKTSVENWKMIKQSLIDRKEHNLSFLNKVEDCFQLNHEFPEKRIGEDVKTSEEYQGKTSPKDSYNTAIDIAQKTLGDFEWHRRTQVAEDIIKFTPKWTLSLELWEELREAERYNGVNVWNVFHFIHYLGLGKENKIESWSISKVIRHIEILNMVSSGTNWQADIGWSESADRAWMRKVFKEEYDQKLNSLVERGERITWKYLEMPSLARKEFEAETNVNRKIFDLVQFREEEILRLADHGVCDEILVLIKLLRDQNRQQDGHIKWESVWNQFPPELELATDVKKFAQSWINENFP
;
A
#
# COMPACT_ATOMS: atom_id res chain seq x y z
N MET A 1 -26.59 13.44 -20.99
CA MET A 1 -25.60 13.50 -19.89
C MET A 1 -25.18 12.08 -19.61
N VAL A 2 -23.98 11.69 -20.03
CA VAL A 2 -23.42 10.38 -19.71
C VAL A 2 -22.86 10.53 -18.30
N HIS A 3 -23.47 9.89 -17.30
CA HIS A 3 -22.78 9.68 -16.04
C HIS A 3 -21.56 8.81 -16.39
N PRO A 4 -20.32 9.27 -16.18
CA PRO A 4 -19.20 8.34 -16.27
C PRO A 4 -19.49 7.27 -15.22
N GLU A 5 -19.62 6.03 -15.67
CA GLU A 5 -19.73 4.90 -14.76
C GLU A 5 -18.54 4.98 -13.81
N ILE A 6 -18.84 5.13 -12.52
CA ILE A 6 -17.81 5.19 -11.48
C ILE A 6 -17.24 3.78 -11.41
N SER A 7 -15.91 3.63 -11.55
CA SER A 7 -15.28 2.32 -11.45
C SER A 7 -15.57 1.69 -10.09
N GLN A 8 -15.61 0.35 -10.03
CA GLN A 8 -15.84 -0.37 -8.78
C GLN A 8 -14.83 0.05 -7.70
N TYR A 9 -13.57 0.29 -8.08
CA TYR A 9 -12.51 0.73 -7.18
C TYR A 9 -12.75 2.14 -6.63
N GLU A 10 -13.17 3.09 -7.47
CA GLU A 10 -13.51 4.45 -7.03
C GLU A 10 -14.76 4.46 -6.14
N MET A 11 -15.76 3.62 -6.44
CA MET A 11 -16.93 3.45 -5.58
C MET A 11 -16.53 2.85 -4.22
N HIS A 12 -15.70 1.81 -4.21
CA HIS A 12 -15.21 1.18 -2.99
C HIS A 12 -14.41 2.18 -2.14
N ARG A 13 -13.50 2.94 -2.75
CA ARG A 13 -12.75 4.00 -2.08
C ARG A 13 -13.67 4.98 -1.37
N ARG A 14 -14.68 5.51 -2.06
CA ARG A 14 -15.64 6.47 -1.50
C ARG A 14 -16.42 5.91 -0.33
N ILE A 15 -16.86 4.65 -0.41
CA ILE A 15 -17.57 3.97 0.68
C ILE A 15 -16.66 3.85 1.90
N ILE A 16 -15.42 3.38 1.74
CA ILE A 16 -14.46 3.28 2.84
C ILE A 16 -14.20 4.66 3.47
N THR A 17 -13.96 5.69 2.66
CA THR A 17 -13.73 7.06 3.14
C THR A 17 -14.92 7.57 3.95
N PHE A 18 -16.14 7.37 3.46
CA PHE A 18 -17.34 7.78 4.17
C PHE A 18 -17.53 7.02 5.48
N THR A 19 -17.31 5.70 5.49
CA THR A 19 -17.33 4.89 6.71
C THR A 19 -16.28 5.37 7.71
N ASN A 20 -15.05 5.68 7.28
CA ASN A 20 -14.01 6.25 8.14
C ASN A 20 -14.49 7.54 8.82
N GLN A 21 -15.09 8.46 8.05
CA GLN A 21 -15.61 9.73 8.58
C GLN A 21 -16.70 9.52 9.62
N ILE A 22 -17.66 8.62 9.37
CA ILE A 22 -18.72 8.28 10.33
C ILE A 22 -18.10 7.71 11.60
N VAL A 23 -17.22 6.71 11.48
CA VAL A 23 -16.64 6.03 12.63
C VAL A 23 -15.80 7.00 13.48
N GLN A 24 -15.05 7.94 12.88
CA GLN A 24 -14.35 8.98 13.64
C GLN A 24 -15.31 9.80 14.50
N LYS A 25 -16.37 10.33 13.88
CA LYS A 25 -17.34 11.19 14.55
C LYS A 25 -18.02 10.45 15.70
N THR A 26 -18.51 9.25 15.40
CA THR A 26 -19.16 8.39 16.39
C THR A 26 -18.20 8.00 17.53
N SER A 27 -16.93 7.72 17.25
CA SER A 27 -15.94 7.41 18.29
C SER A 27 -15.75 8.57 19.28
N VAL A 28 -15.64 9.81 18.77
CA VAL A 28 -15.46 11.01 19.60
C VAL A 28 -16.70 11.31 20.43
N GLU A 29 -17.89 11.17 19.84
CA GLU A 29 -19.16 11.34 20.54
C GLU A 29 -19.35 10.28 21.63
N ASN A 30 -19.12 9.01 21.28
CA ASN A 30 -19.24 7.89 22.20
C ASN A 30 -18.26 7.98 23.35
N TRP A 31 -17.02 8.42 23.11
CA TRP A 31 -16.02 8.56 24.15
C TRP A 31 -16.51 9.46 25.29
N LYS A 32 -17.16 10.59 24.99
CA LYS A 32 -17.71 11.49 26.01
C LYS A 32 -18.72 10.78 26.91
N MET A 33 -19.61 9.98 26.32
CA MET A 33 -20.63 9.23 27.05
C MET A 33 -20.02 8.08 27.86
N ILE A 34 -19.09 7.32 27.27
CA ILE A 34 -18.39 6.21 27.92
C ILE A 34 -17.60 6.73 29.13
N LYS A 35 -16.81 7.79 28.93
CA LYS A 35 -16.01 8.43 29.99
C LYS A 35 -16.87 8.84 31.18
N GLN A 36 -18.01 9.50 30.93
CA GLN A 36 -18.93 9.89 32.00
C GLN A 36 -19.53 8.68 32.71
N SER A 37 -19.98 7.66 31.96
CA SER A 37 -20.54 6.44 32.55
C SER A 37 -19.53 5.69 33.42
N LEU A 38 -18.26 5.61 33.03
CA LEU A 38 -17.21 4.94 33.82
C LEU A 38 -16.92 5.69 35.13
N ILE A 39 -17.02 7.03 35.13
CA ILE A 39 -16.90 7.87 36.32
C ILE A 39 -18.09 7.67 37.25
N ASP A 40 -19.31 7.72 36.72
CA ASP A 40 -20.54 7.61 37.50
C ASP A 40 -20.66 6.24 38.19
N ARG A 41 -20.20 5.18 37.51
CA ARG A 41 -20.13 3.81 38.05
C ARG A 41 -18.94 3.57 38.97
N LYS A 42 -18.02 4.53 39.10
CA LYS A 42 -16.77 4.43 39.87
C LYS A 42 -15.88 3.25 39.43
N GLU A 43 -15.98 2.85 38.17
CA GLU A 43 -15.15 1.78 37.59
C GLU A 43 -13.71 2.29 37.38
N HIS A 44 -13.55 3.56 37.00
CA HIS A 44 -12.25 4.21 36.83
C HIS A 44 -12.25 5.64 37.37
N ASN A 45 -11.07 6.14 37.75
CA ASN A 45 -10.90 7.53 38.17
C ASN A 45 -10.67 8.46 36.96
N LEU A 46 -11.01 9.74 37.13
CA LEU A 46 -10.90 10.75 36.07
C LEU A 46 -9.46 10.94 35.57
N SER A 47 -8.46 10.84 36.45
CA SER A 47 -7.04 10.99 36.09
C SER A 47 -6.60 9.91 35.08
N PHE A 48 -6.96 8.66 35.33
CA PHE A 48 -6.71 7.54 34.43
C PHE A 48 -7.42 7.74 33.09
N LEU A 49 -8.71 8.07 33.11
CA LEU A 49 -9.48 8.26 31.86
C LEU A 49 -8.96 9.43 31.02
N ASN A 50 -8.46 10.51 31.64
CA ASN A 50 -7.79 11.60 30.91
C ASN A 50 -6.51 11.11 30.25
N LYS A 51 -5.70 10.28 30.93
CA LYS A 51 -4.52 9.67 30.30
C LYS A 51 -4.89 8.79 29.11
N VAL A 52 -5.96 8.00 29.20
CA VAL A 52 -6.46 7.18 28.07
C VAL A 52 -6.90 8.09 26.92
N GLU A 53 -7.69 9.13 27.20
CA GLU A 53 -8.13 10.11 26.21
C GLU A 53 -6.94 10.73 25.46
N ASP A 54 -5.94 11.21 26.18
CA ASP A 54 -4.77 11.90 25.61
C ASP A 54 -3.87 10.95 24.81
N CYS A 55 -3.66 9.74 25.34
CA CYS A 55 -2.80 8.73 24.71
C CYS A 55 -3.38 8.26 23.37
N PHE A 56 -4.68 7.93 23.36
CA PHE A 56 -5.38 7.40 22.19
C PHE A 56 -6.06 8.49 21.35
N GLN A 57 -5.99 9.76 21.78
CA GLN A 57 -6.66 10.92 21.17
C GLN A 57 -8.16 10.66 20.93
N LEU A 58 -8.86 10.12 21.93
CA LEU A 58 -10.27 9.71 21.83
C LEU A 58 -11.24 10.89 21.68
N ASN A 59 -10.77 12.11 21.96
CA ASN A 59 -11.52 13.36 21.83
C ASN A 59 -11.27 14.10 20.50
N HIS A 60 -10.47 13.54 19.57
CA HIS A 60 -10.15 14.15 18.28
C HIS A 60 -10.63 13.28 17.11
N GLU A 61 -11.25 13.91 16.11
CA GLU A 61 -11.50 13.28 14.81
C GLU A 61 -10.20 13.20 14.03
N PHE A 62 -9.90 12.04 13.40
CA PHE A 62 -8.68 11.84 12.62
C PHE A 62 -7.42 12.25 13.38
N PRO A 63 -7.06 11.56 14.47
CA PRO A 63 -5.90 11.90 15.29
C PRO A 63 -4.59 11.86 14.50
N GLU A 64 -3.61 12.61 14.98
CA GLU A 64 -2.27 12.68 14.38
C GLU A 64 -1.39 11.51 14.82
N LYS A 65 -1.59 11.04 16.05
CA LYS A 65 -0.82 9.94 16.61
C LYS A 65 -1.56 8.62 16.37
N ARG A 66 -0.89 7.68 15.70
CA ARG A 66 -1.28 6.26 15.71
C ARG A 66 -0.84 5.61 17.03
N ILE A 67 -1.52 4.51 17.36
CA ILE A 67 -1.24 3.71 18.55
C ILE A 67 -0.05 2.82 18.21
N GLY A 68 1.18 3.29 18.46
CA GLY A 68 2.41 2.54 18.17
C GLY A 68 2.73 1.47 19.22
N GLU A 69 3.81 0.71 18.97
CA GLU A 69 4.36 -0.29 19.92
C GLU A 69 4.61 0.28 21.33
N ASP A 70 4.97 1.56 21.44
CA ASP A 70 5.19 2.23 22.72
C ASP A 70 3.93 2.25 23.62
N VAL A 71 2.73 2.33 23.02
CA VAL A 71 1.46 2.29 23.76
C VAL A 71 1.11 0.86 24.18
N LYS A 72 1.47 -0.14 23.37
CA LYS A 72 1.24 -1.57 23.66
C LYS A 72 2.21 -2.13 24.71
N THR A 73 3.45 -1.63 24.72
CA THR A 73 4.55 -2.16 25.55
C THR A 73 4.75 -1.39 26.85
N SER A 74 4.19 -0.19 27.00
CA SER A 74 4.36 0.59 28.22
C SER A 74 3.51 0.06 29.38
N GLU A 75 4.19 -0.24 30.49
CA GLU A 75 3.60 -0.65 31.77
C GLU A 75 2.58 0.37 32.31
N GLU A 76 2.69 1.65 31.89
CA GLU A 76 1.78 2.72 32.29
C GLU A 76 0.35 2.51 31.79
N TYR A 77 0.17 1.82 30.64
CA TYR A 77 -1.12 1.63 29.98
C TYR A 77 -1.69 0.21 30.11
N GLN A 78 -0.87 -0.76 30.54
CA GLN A 78 -1.29 -2.14 30.78
C GLN A 78 -2.12 -2.30 32.07
N GLY A 79 -2.10 -1.30 32.97
CA GLY A 79 -2.75 -1.39 34.27
C GLY A 79 -2.10 -2.45 35.17
N LYS A 80 -2.53 -2.54 36.44
CA LYS A 80 -2.06 -3.63 37.32
C LYS A 80 -2.67 -4.94 36.80
N THR A 81 -1.86 -5.78 36.17
CA THR A 81 -2.24 -7.12 35.70
C THR A 81 -2.55 -8.03 36.90
N SER A 82 -3.75 -7.92 37.45
CA SER A 82 -4.38 -9.04 38.15
C SER A 82 -5.09 -9.89 37.07
N PRO A 83 -5.04 -11.23 37.13
CA PRO A 83 -5.74 -12.10 36.17
C PRO A 83 -7.26 -11.88 36.10
N LYS A 84 -7.84 -11.11 37.04
CA LYS A 84 -9.27 -10.76 37.05
C LYS A 84 -9.59 -9.44 36.33
N ASP A 85 -8.59 -8.64 35.95
CA ASP A 85 -8.74 -7.28 35.40
C ASP A 85 -8.38 -7.18 33.90
N SER A 86 -8.22 -8.32 33.21
CA SER A 86 -7.77 -8.41 31.81
C SER A 86 -8.64 -7.67 30.79
N TYR A 87 -9.86 -7.27 31.18
CA TYR A 87 -10.84 -6.60 30.32
C TYR A 87 -11.03 -5.11 30.63
N ASN A 88 -10.15 -4.48 31.42
CA ASN A 88 -10.27 -3.08 31.86
C ASN A 88 -8.95 -2.28 31.69
N THR A 89 -8.13 -2.66 30.70
CA THR A 89 -6.89 -1.93 30.38
C THR A 89 -7.18 -0.68 29.54
N ALA A 90 -6.23 0.25 29.46
CA ALA A 90 -6.38 1.44 28.61
C ALA A 90 -6.61 1.06 27.13
N ILE A 91 -5.95 -0.02 26.69
CA ILE A 91 -6.07 -0.60 25.34
C ILE A 91 -7.49 -1.12 25.12
N ASP A 92 -8.04 -1.89 26.06
CA ASP A 92 -9.39 -2.45 25.93
C ASP A 92 -10.46 -1.34 25.89
N ILE A 93 -10.34 -0.33 26.76
CA ILE A 93 -11.23 0.84 26.74
C ILE A 93 -11.16 1.56 25.39
N ALA A 94 -9.95 1.77 24.87
CA ALA A 94 -9.75 2.42 23.59
C ALA A 94 -10.32 1.59 22.43
N GLN A 95 -10.05 0.28 22.40
CA GLN A 95 -10.57 -0.60 21.35
C GLN A 95 -12.10 -0.66 21.37
N LYS A 96 -12.73 -0.79 22.54
CA LYS A 96 -14.21 -0.76 22.66
C LYS A 96 -14.81 0.58 22.24
N THR A 97 -14.10 1.68 22.50
CA THR A 97 -14.56 3.04 22.13
C THR A 97 -14.47 3.27 20.62
N LEU A 98 -13.35 2.87 20.01
CA LEU A 98 -13.06 3.07 18.60
C LEU A 98 -13.78 2.04 17.71
N GLY A 99 -14.05 0.85 18.24
CA GLY A 99 -14.50 -0.30 17.49
C GLY A 99 -13.39 -0.90 16.63
N ASP A 100 -13.61 -2.12 16.14
CA ASP A 100 -12.57 -2.86 15.42
C ASP A 100 -12.10 -2.11 14.18
N PHE A 101 -13.00 -1.51 13.41
CA PHE A 101 -12.63 -0.85 12.16
C PHE A 101 -11.63 0.30 12.39
N GLU A 102 -11.90 1.20 13.33
CA GLU A 102 -10.99 2.31 13.61
C GLU A 102 -9.74 1.88 14.39
N TRP A 103 -9.90 0.92 15.30
CA TRP A 103 -8.77 0.32 15.98
C TRP A 103 -7.77 -0.24 14.97
N HIS A 104 -8.25 -1.02 13.99
CA HIS A 104 -7.43 -1.56 12.92
C HIS A 104 -6.84 -0.43 12.07
N ARG A 105 -7.59 0.60 11.67
CA ARG A 105 -7.03 1.74 10.91
C ARG A 105 -5.89 2.46 11.66
N ARG A 106 -5.99 2.58 13.00
CA ARG A 106 -4.97 3.24 13.85
C ARG A 106 -3.78 2.34 14.18
N THR A 107 -3.95 1.03 14.16
CA THR A 107 -2.92 0.05 14.54
C THR A 107 -2.27 -0.62 13.34
N GLN A 108 -2.98 -0.85 12.23
CA GLN A 108 -2.41 -1.24 10.94
C GLN A 108 -1.69 -0.08 10.28
N VAL A 109 -0.60 0.38 10.90
CA VAL A 109 0.60 0.58 10.11
C VAL A 109 1.06 -0.82 9.69
N ALA A 110 1.99 -0.92 8.77
CA ALA A 110 2.81 -2.10 8.60
C ALA A 110 3.59 -2.43 9.91
N GLU A 111 2.93 -2.58 11.06
CA GLU A 111 3.49 -2.79 12.40
C GLU A 111 4.31 -4.08 12.43
N ASP A 112 3.89 -5.12 11.71
CA ASP A 112 4.65 -6.37 11.59
C ASP A 112 5.86 -6.25 10.64
N ILE A 113 5.90 -5.23 9.80
CA ILE A 113 6.76 -5.19 8.60
C ILE A 113 7.79 -4.05 8.61
N ILE A 114 7.43 -2.89 9.16
CA ILE A 114 8.23 -1.65 9.15
C ILE A 114 8.40 -1.15 10.58
N LYS A 115 9.42 -1.67 11.26
CA LYS A 115 9.81 -1.36 12.65
C LYS A 115 10.23 0.10 12.90
N PHE A 116 10.21 0.95 11.89
CA PHE A 116 10.71 2.31 11.99
C PHE A 116 9.56 3.30 11.95
N THR A 117 9.38 4.04 13.04
CA THR A 117 8.55 5.24 13.03
C THR A 117 9.13 6.21 11.99
N PRO A 118 8.34 6.58 10.97
CA PRO A 118 8.61 7.66 10.05
C PRO A 118 9.29 8.87 10.69
N LYS A 119 10.49 9.21 10.23
CA LYS A 119 11.02 10.56 10.45
C LYS A 119 10.43 11.45 9.38
N TRP A 120 9.47 12.28 9.77
CA TRP A 120 8.77 13.23 8.90
C TRP A 120 9.77 14.19 8.24
N THR A 121 9.78 14.24 6.90
CA THR A 121 10.63 15.17 6.13
C THR A 121 9.84 16.02 5.12
N LEU A 122 8.50 16.02 5.20
CA LEU A 122 7.64 16.86 4.37
C LEU A 122 7.62 18.30 4.89
N SER A 123 7.38 19.27 4.01
CA SER A 123 7.04 20.63 4.43
C SER A 123 5.70 20.65 5.17
N LEU A 124 5.46 21.66 5.99
CA LEU A 124 4.20 21.83 6.71
C LEU A 124 2.99 21.88 5.75
N GLU A 125 3.14 22.57 4.62
CA GLU A 125 2.12 22.67 3.58
C GLU A 125 1.73 21.31 2.99
N LEU A 126 2.73 20.51 2.59
CA LEU A 126 2.47 19.17 2.05
C LEU A 126 1.90 18.22 3.10
N TRP A 127 2.26 18.42 4.37
CA TRP A 127 1.68 17.68 5.48
C TRP A 127 0.20 18.00 5.65
N GLU A 128 -0.18 19.28 5.63
CA GLU A 128 -1.57 19.70 5.72
C GLU A 128 -2.41 19.18 4.54
N GLU A 129 -1.88 19.25 3.31
CA GLU A 129 -2.54 18.68 2.13
C GLU A 129 -2.71 17.15 2.25
N LEU A 130 -1.69 16.43 2.72
CA LEU A 130 -1.79 14.98 2.92
C LEU A 130 -2.83 14.61 3.97
N ARG A 131 -2.94 15.40 5.05
CA ARG A 131 -3.94 15.20 6.11
C ARG A 131 -5.35 15.50 5.63
N GLU A 132 -5.51 16.51 4.78
CA GLU A 132 -6.78 16.77 4.12
C GLU A 132 -7.17 15.60 3.19
N ALA A 133 -6.21 15.07 2.44
CA ALA A 133 -6.45 13.93 1.55
C ALA A 133 -6.80 12.63 2.31
N GLU A 134 -6.24 12.40 3.51
CA GLU A 134 -6.66 11.28 4.37
C GLU A 134 -8.14 11.40 4.74
N ARG A 135 -8.56 12.60 5.14
CA ARG A 135 -9.93 12.86 5.62
C ARG A 135 -10.97 12.72 4.51
N TYR A 136 -10.66 13.19 3.32
CA TYR A 136 -11.68 13.37 2.27
C TYR A 136 -11.48 12.48 1.04
N ASN A 137 -10.28 11.95 0.82
CA ASN A 137 -9.95 11.18 -0.37
C ASN A 137 -9.50 9.74 -0.07
N GLY A 138 -9.53 9.31 1.20
CA GLY A 138 -9.17 7.93 1.55
C GLY A 138 -7.69 7.62 1.39
N VAL A 139 -6.83 8.65 1.37
CA VAL A 139 -5.38 8.46 1.35
C VAL A 139 -4.91 7.91 2.69
N ASN A 140 -4.08 6.87 2.66
CA ASN A 140 -3.36 6.39 3.81
C ASN A 140 -2.01 7.12 3.90
N VAL A 141 -1.94 8.08 4.83
CA VAL A 141 -0.74 8.89 5.12
C VAL A 141 0.52 8.05 5.30
N TRP A 142 0.39 6.83 5.85
CA TRP A 142 1.54 5.97 6.13
C TRP A 142 2.07 5.29 4.88
N ASN A 143 1.19 4.78 4.02
CA ASN A 143 1.60 4.21 2.74
C ASN A 143 2.35 5.27 1.92
N VAL A 144 1.78 6.47 1.84
CA VAL A 144 2.40 7.63 1.20
C VAL A 144 3.75 7.97 1.84
N PHE A 145 3.82 8.00 3.17
CA PHE A 145 5.08 8.27 3.86
C PHE A 145 6.16 7.23 3.50
N HIS A 146 5.83 5.94 3.53
CA HIS A 146 6.81 4.88 3.23
C HIS A 146 7.34 5.04 1.81
N PHE A 147 6.47 5.33 0.84
CA PHE A 147 6.90 5.62 -0.52
C PHE A 147 7.81 6.84 -0.61
N ILE A 148 7.44 7.97 0.02
CA ILE A 148 8.30 9.16 0.07
C ILE A 148 9.68 8.83 0.67
N HIS A 149 9.70 8.11 1.78
CA HIS A 149 10.92 7.79 2.50
C HIS A 149 11.83 6.84 1.71
N TYR A 150 11.27 5.72 1.23
CA TYR A 150 12.02 4.66 0.58
C TYR A 150 12.36 4.96 -0.88
N LEU A 151 11.63 5.85 -1.56
CA LEU A 151 12.07 6.40 -2.84
C LEU A 151 12.97 7.63 -2.68
N GLY A 152 12.91 8.32 -1.53
CA GLY A 152 13.61 9.57 -1.32
C GLY A 152 13.02 10.71 -2.18
N LEU A 153 11.69 10.79 -2.24
CA LEU A 153 10.98 11.87 -2.93
C LEU A 153 11.24 13.21 -2.22
N GLY A 154 11.39 14.28 -3.00
CA GLY A 154 11.76 15.61 -2.52
C GLY A 154 13.22 15.71 -2.06
N LYS A 155 14.07 14.72 -2.36
CA LYS A 155 15.50 14.72 -1.99
C LYS A 155 16.38 14.56 -3.24
N GLU A 156 17.50 15.27 -3.27
CA GLU A 156 18.50 15.17 -4.35
C GLU A 156 19.28 13.83 -4.38
N ASN A 157 18.93 12.87 -3.52
CA ASN A 157 19.65 11.61 -3.43
C ASN A 157 19.49 10.76 -4.71
N LYS A 158 20.61 10.37 -5.30
CA LYS A 158 20.65 9.47 -6.47
C LYS A 158 20.53 8.03 -6.01
N ILE A 159 19.55 7.29 -6.53
CA ILE A 159 19.30 5.88 -6.16
C ILE A 159 20.44 4.99 -6.66
N GLU A 160 21.09 5.39 -7.74
CA GLU A 160 22.20 4.69 -8.37
C GLU A 160 23.41 4.52 -7.44
N SER A 161 23.59 5.43 -6.46
CA SER A 161 24.66 5.37 -5.47
C SER A 161 24.32 4.57 -4.22
N TRP A 162 23.10 4.03 -4.10
CA TRP A 162 22.70 3.23 -2.95
C TRP A 162 23.42 1.88 -2.93
N SER A 163 23.70 1.38 -1.73
CA SER A 163 24.24 0.04 -1.53
C SER A 163 23.23 -1.02 -2.01
N ILE A 164 23.74 -2.19 -2.39
CA ILE A 164 22.92 -3.33 -2.83
C ILE A 164 21.87 -3.68 -1.78
N SER A 165 22.28 -3.83 -0.52
CA SER A 165 21.40 -4.15 0.60
C SER A 165 20.28 -3.13 0.80
N LYS A 166 20.59 -1.84 0.58
CA LYS A 166 19.61 -0.77 0.70
C LYS A 166 18.56 -0.85 -0.41
N VAL A 167 18.99 -1.07 -1.66
CA VAL A 167 18.07 -1.21 -2.80
C VAL A 167 17.10 -2.37 -2.59
N ILE A 168 17.62 -3.56 -2.27
CA ILE A 168 16.80 -4.76 -2.03
C ILE A 168 15.78 -4.48 -0.92
N ARG A 169 16.24 -3.98 0.23
CA ARG A 169 15.37 -3.69 1.37
C ARG A 169 14.28 -2.67 1.05
N HIS A 170 14.62 -1.65 0.25
CA HIS A 170 13.65 -0.63 -0.14
C HIS A 170 12.57 -1.21 -1.07
N ILE A 171 12.95 -2.06 -2.03
CA ILE A 171 11.99 -2.73 -2.93
C ILE A 171 11.05 -3.64 -2.14
N GLU A 172 11.59 -4.51 -1.27
CA GLU A 172 10.79 -5.38 -0.40
C GLU A 172 9.73 -4.58 0.37
N ILE A 173 10.15 -3.47 0.98
CA ILE A 173 9.25 -2.63 1.78
C ILE A 173 8.16 -1.99 0.92
N LEU A 174 8.51 -1.47 -0.25
CA LEU A 174 7.52 -0.88 -1.14
C LEU A 174 6.54 -1.92 -1.69
N ASN A 175 6.98 -3.15 -1.97
CA ASN A 175 6.07 -4.26 -2.30
C ASN A 175 5.11 -4.57 -1.17
N MET A 176 5.62 -4.67 0.06
CA MET A 176 4.77 -4.93 1.22
C MET A 176 3.73 -3.82 1.45
N VAL A 177 4.06 -2.56 1.13
CA VAL A 177 3.09 -1.44 1.17
C VAL A 177 2.09 -1.51 0.01
N SER A 178 2.57 -1.81 -1.20
CA SER A 178 1.74 -1.84 -2.43
C SER A 178 0.73 -2.97 -2.45
N SER A 179 1.09 -4.14 -1.91
CA SER A 179 0.22 -5.30 -1.81
C SER A 179 -0.87 -5.13 -0.74
N GLY A 180 -0.81 -4.06 0.05
CA GLY A 180 -1.84 -3.68 1.02
C GLY A 180 -1.95 -4.61 2.22
N THR A 181 -2.89 -4.25 3.11
CA THR A 181 -3.41 -5.12 4.17
C THR A 181 -4.79 -5.61 3.76
N ASN A 182 -5.21 -6.80 4.21
CA ASN A 182 -6.39 -7.55 3.73
C ASN A 182 -7.73 -6.78 3.62
N TRP A 183 -7.89 -5.59 4.19
CA TRP A 183 -9.14 -4.82 4.16
C TRP A 183 -9.20 -3.75 3.06
N GLN A 184 -8.05 -3.36 2.48
CA GLN A 184 -7.94 -2.55 1.25
C GLN A 184 -7.51 -3.39 0.04
N ALA A 185 -7.36 -4.71 0.21
CA ALA A 185 -6.89 -5.64 -0.81
C ALA A 185 -7.70 -5.59 -2.12
N ASP A 186 -8.94 -5.11 -2.05
CA ASP A 186 -9.80 -4.95 -3.22
C ASP A 186 -9.41 -3.77 -4.11
N ILE A 187 -8.55 -2.84 -3.68
CA ILE A 187 -8.06 -1.72 -4.51
C ILE A 187 -6.56 -1.89 -4.73
N GLY A 188 -6.18 -2.25 -5.96
CA GLY A 188 -4.78 -2.37 -6.34
C GLY A 188 -4.03 -1.05 -6.20
N TRP A 189 -2.72 -1.14 -5.91
CA TRP A 189 -1.85 0.04 -5.72
C TRP A 189 -1.95 1.08 -6.85
N SER A 190 -2.01 0.62 -8.10
CA SER A 190 -2.14 1.45 -9.31
C SER A 190 -3.34 2.39 -9.29
N GLU A 191 -4.45 1.97 -8.67
CA GLU A 191 -5.71 2.70 -8.55
C GLU A 191 -5.93 3.29 -7.15
N SER A 192 -4.96 3.11 -6.26
CA SER A 192 -5.03 3.64 -4.90
C SER A 192 -5.01 5.17 -4.87
N ALA A 193 -5.72 5.73 -3.88
CA ALA A 193 -5.68 7.16 -3.58
C ALA A 193 -4.25 7.64 -3.24
N ASP A 194 -3.47 6.75 -2.62
CA ASP A 194 -2.11 6.99 -2.15
C ASP A 194 -1.19 7.29 -3.33
N ARG A 195 -1.18 6.41 -4.33
CA ARG A 195 -0.43 6.59 -5.56
C ARG A 195 -0.89 7.83 -6.32
N ALA A 196 -2.20 8.03 -6.44
CA ALA A 196 -2.76 9.20 -7.13
C ALA A 196 -2.31 10.51 -6.48
N TRP A 197 -2.30 10.58 -5.15
CA TRP A 197 -1.80 11.74 -4.40
C TRP A 197 -0.31 11.96 -4.65
N MET A 198 0.51 10.91 -4.62
CA MET A 198 1.96 11.04 -4.86
C MET A 198 2.27 11.50 -6.28
N ARG A 199 1.59 10.97 -7.30
CA ARG A 199 1.76 11.42 -8.69
C ARG A 199 1.29 12.86 -8.88
N LYS A 200 0.27 13.32 -8.14
CA LYS A 200 -0.15 14.73 -8.17
C LYS A 200 0.91 15.66 -7.56
N VAL A 201 1.47 15.27 -6.41
CA VAL A 201 2.38 16.12 -5.63
C VAL A 201 3.80 16.12 -6.18
N PHE A 202 4.37 14.94 -6.42
CA PHE A 202 5.76 14.77 -6.88
C PHE A 202 5.88 14.67 -8.41
N LYS A 203 4.76 14.51 -9.12
CA LYS A 203 4.70 14.51 -10.59
C LYS A 203 5.71 13.53 -11.20
N GLU A 204 6.54 14.00 -12.13
CA GLU A 204 7.53 13.19 -12.81
C GLU A 204 8.62 12.66 -11.87
N GLU A 205 8.87 13.29 -10.72
CA GLU A 205 9.87 12.80 -9.76
C GLU A 205 9.49 11.42 -9.21
N TYR A 206 8.19 11.19 -8.96
CA TYR A 206 7.70 9.89 -8.51
C TYR A 206 8.04 8.79 -9.52
N ASP A 207 7.63 8.99 -10.78
CA ASP A 207 7.84 8.01 -11.85
C ASP A 207 9.35 7.80 -12.09
N GLN A 208 10.16 8.86 -12.07
CA GLN A 208 11.62 8.78 -12.23
C GLN A 208 12.30 7.98 -11.11
N LYS A 209 11.99 8.28 -9.84
CA LYS A 209 12.62 7.62 -8.69
C LYS A 209 12.21 6.16 -8.60
N LEU A 210 10.94 5.84 -8.87
CA LEU A 210 10.46 4.46 -8.90
C LEU A 210 11.16 3.66 -9.99
N ASN A 211 11.24 4.21 -11.22
CA ASN A 211 11.95 3.56 -12.33
C ASN A 211 13.44 3.37 -12.03
N SER A 212 14.13 4.38 -11.50
CA SER A 212 15.54 4.26 -11.08
C SER A 212 15.75 3.16 -10.05
N LEU A 213 14.81 2.98 -9.10
CA LEU A 213 14.87 1.91 -8.10
C LEU A 213 14.70 0.54 -8.74
N VAL A 214 13.67 0.36 -9.57
CA VAL A 214 13.37 -0.90 -10.27
C VAL A 214 14.54 -1.30 -11.17
N GLU A 215 15.05 -0.39 -12.01
CA GLU A 215 16.20 -0.66 -12.88
C GLU A 215 17.47 -0.99 -12.08
N ARG A 216 17.66 -0.34 -10.93
CA ARG A 216 18.81 -0.64 -10.07
C ARG A 216 18.67 -2.03 -9.44
N GLY A 217 17.46 -2.40 -9.01
CA GLY A 217 17.11 -3.72 -8.50
C GLY A 217 17.37 -4.79 -9.56
N GLU A 218 16.83 -4.62 -10.76
CA GLU A 218 17.05 -5.51 -11.90
C GLU A 218 18.56 -5.72 -12.17
N ARG A 219 19.34 -4.64 -12.25
CA ARG A 219 20.79 -4.74 -12.44
C ARG A 219 21.49 -5.50 -11.31
N ILE A 220 20.98 -5.46 -10.09
CA ILE A 220 21.52 -6.20 -8.95
C ILE A 220 21.20 -7.68 -9.08
N THR A 221 19.93 -8.01 -9.33
CA THR A 221 19.44 -9.37 -9.57
C THR A 221 20.27 -10.06 -10.64
N TRP A 222 20.52 -9.37 -11.77
CA TRP A 222 21.31 -9.92 -12.87
C TRP A 222 22.81 -10.04 -12.62
N LYS A 223 23.42 -9.15 -11.82
CA LYS A 223 24.89 -9.09 -11.65
C LYS A 223 25.41 -9.80 -10.40
N TYR A 224 24.65 -9.83 -9.32
CA TYR A 224 25.18 -10.13 -7.98
C TYR A 224 24.45 -11.25 -7.25
N LEU A 225 23.17 -11.47 -7.55
CA LEU A 225 22.41 -12.53 -6.88
C LEU A 225 22.58 -13.90 -7.53
N GLU A 226 23.42 -14.03 -8.57
CA GLU A 226 23.63 -15.27 -9.33
C GLU A 226 22.34 -16.12 -9.37
N MET A 227 21.36 -15.79 -10.22
CA MET A 227 20.64 -16.92 -10.81
C MET A 227 21.76 -17.77 -11.39
N PRO A 228 22.04 -18.99 -10.88
CA PRO A 228 23.15 -19.77 -11.39
C PRO A 228 23.06 -19.74 -12.91
N SER A 229 24.19 -19.68 -13.62
CA SER A 229 24.14 -19.72 -15.09
C SER A 229 23.29 -20.90 -15.61
N LEU A 230 23.09 -21.94 -14.80
CA LEU A 230 22.05 -22.97 -14.93
C LEU A 230 20.61 -22.44 -14.77
N ALA A 231 20.20 -21.84 -13.64
CA ALA A 231 18.84 -21.33 -13.45
C ALA A 231 18.46 -20.26 -14.47
N ARG A 232 19.41 -19.41 -14.91
CA ARG A 232 19.18 -18.46 -16.00
C ARG A 232 18.96 -19.17 -17.33
N LYS A 233 19.77 -20.16 -17.67
CA LYS A 233 19.58 -20.96 -18.89
C LYS A 233 18.31 -21.79 -18.83
N GLU A 234 17.95 -22.33 -17.67
CA GLU A 234 16.72 -23.09 -17.42
C GLU A 234 15.49 -22.18 -17.52
N PHE A 235 15.56 -20.96 -16.98
CA PHE A 235 14.53 -19.93 -17.14
C PHE A 235 14.43 -19.42 -18.61
N GLU A 236 15.56 -19.20 -19.27
CA GLU A 236 15.61 -18.85 -20.70
C GLU A 236 15.08 -20.00 -21.57
N ALA A 237 15.35 -21.25 -21.19
CA ALA A 237 14.87 -22.47 -21.84
C ALA A 237 13.45 -22.91 -21.41
N GLU A 238 12.84 -22.29 -20.40
CA GLU A 238 11.46 -22.59 -19.99
C GLU A 238 10.51 -22.17 -21.12
N THR A 239 9.82 -23.17 -21.65
CA THR A 239 8.90 -23.04 -22.79
C THR A 239 7.46 -22.88 -22.34
N ASN A 240 7.16 -23.26 -21.08
CA ASN A 240 5.87 -23.00 -20.47
C ASN A 240 5.76 -21.51 -20.09
N VAL A 241 5.04 -20.77 -20.93
CA VAL A 241 4.79 -19.33 -20.77
C VAL A 241 4.22 -18.99 -19.39
N ASN A 242 3.26 -19.78 -18.89
CA ASN A 242 2.63 -19.53 -17.59
C ASN A 242 3.67 -19.62 -16.47
N ARG A 243 4.49 -20.67 -16.51
CA ARG A 243 5.54 -20.87 -15.52
C ARG A 243 6.62 -19.79 -15.61
N LYS A 244 6.99 -19.37 -16.81
CA LYS A 244 7.99 -18.31 -17.01
C LYS A 244 7.52 -16.94 -16.51
N ILE A 245 6.26 -16.58 -16.75
CA ILE A 245 5.67 -15.35 -16.20
C ILE A 245 5.55 -15.46 -14.68
N PHE A 246 5.06 -16.59 -14.17
CA PHE A 246 4.98 -16.85 -12.74
C PHE A 246 6.35 -16.74 -12.07
N ASP A 247 7.40 -17.35 -12.63
CA ASP A 247 8.74 -17.28 -12.07
C ASP A 247 9.31 -15.84 -12.10
N LEU A 248 9.01 -15.04 -13.14
CA LEU A 248 9.36 -13.62 -13.19
C LEU A 248 8.66 -12.83 -12.09
N VAL A 249 7.37 -13.08 -11.88
CA VAL A 249 6.55 -12.33 -10.92
C VAL A 249 6.75 -12.84 -9.49
N GLN A 250 7.13 -14.10 -9.29
CA GLN A 250 7.30 -14.68 -7.96
C GLN A 250 8.71 -14.44 -7.39
N PHE A 251 9.75 -14.45 -8.24
CA PHE A 251 11.14 -14.43 -7.77
C PHE A 251 11.88 -13.11 -8.00
N ARG A 252 11.23 -12.11 -8.62
CA ARG A 252 11.83 -10.79 -8.86
C ARG A 252 11.00 -9.69 -8.21
N GLU A 253 11.39 -9.33 -6.99
CA GLU A 253 10.76 -8.27 -6.20
C GLU A 253 10.67 -6.93 -6.97
N GLU A 254 11.68 -6.60 -7.79
CA GLU A 254 11.63 -5.38 -8.60
C GLU A 254 10.53 -5.40 -9.68
N GLU A 255 10.21 -6.58 -10.23
CA GLU A 255 9.15 -6.73 -11.22
C GLU A 255 7.78 -6.67 -10.55
N ILE A 256 7.62 -7.29 -9.37
CA ILE A 256 6.40 -7.17 -8.56
C ILE A 256 6.06 -5.70 -8.36
N LEU A 257 7.04 -4.89 -7.94
CA LEU A 257 6.84 -3.46 -7.69
C LEU A 257 6.45 -2.70 -8.95
N ARG A 258 7.15 -2.98 -10.06
CA ARG A 258 6.91 -2.35 -11.36
C ARG A 258 5.50 -2.66 -11.87
N LEU A 259 5.09 -3.91 -11.77
CA LEU A 259 3.78 -4.40 -12.21
C LEU A 259 2.65 -3.86 -11.33
N ALA A 260 2.83 -3.82 -10.00
CA ALA A 260 1.87 -3.26 -9.06
C ALA A 260 1.61 -1.77 -9.32
N ASP A 261 2.64 -0.97 -9.63
CA ASP A 261 2.46 0.45 -9.98
C ASP A 261 1.66 0.66 -11.26
N HIS A 262 1.76 -0.27 -12.22
CA HIS A 262 1.06 -0.19 -13.50
C HIS A 262 -0.26 -0.96 -13.53
N GLY A 263 -0.66 -1.62 -12.44
CA GLY A 263 -1.94 -2.32 -12.34
C GLY A 263 -2.01 -3.57 -13.22
N VAL A 264 -0.89 -4.29 -13.32
CA VAL A 264 -0.80 -5.53 -14.09
C VAL A 264 -0.49 -6.68 -13.14
N CYS A 265 -1.26 -7.77 -13.21
CA CYS A 265 -0.98 -9.03 -12.51
C CYS A 265 -0.51 -10.11 -13.48
N ASP A 266 -0.02 -11.23 -12.93
CA ASP A 266 0.48 -12.36 -13.70
C ASP A 266 -0.61 -13.01 -14.56
N GLU A 267 -1.86 -13.11 -14.08
CA GLU A 267 -2.95 -13.66 -14.91
C GLU A 267 -3.23 -12.82 -16.16
N ILE A 268 -3.20 -11.49 -16.02
CA ILE A 268 -3.32 -10.56 -17.15
C ILE A 268 -2.16 -10.75 -18.13
N LEU A 269 -0.92 -10.84 -17.63
CA LEU A 269 0.27 -11.03 -18.48
C LEU A 269 0.22 -12.36 -19.25
N VAL A 270 -0.16 -13.45 -18.58
CA VAL A 270 -0.33 -14.77 -19.19
C VAL A 270 -1.34 -14.70 -20.34
N LEU A 271 -2.49 -14.09 -20.09
CA LEU A 271 -3.54 -13.97 -21.10
C LEU A 271 -3.10 -13.11 -22.30
N ILE A 272 -2.46 -11.96 -22.05
CA ILE A 272 -1.92 -11.10 -23.11
C ILE A 272 -0.89 -11.88 -23.94
N LYS A 273 -0.03 -12.68 -23.31
CA LYS A 273 0.98 -13.47 -24.01
C LYS A 273 0.37 -14.57 -24.87
N LEU A 274 -0.62 -15.30 -24.34
CA LEU A 274 -1.33 -16.33 -25.10
C LEU A 274 -2.02 -15.75 -26.34
N LEU A 275 -2.73 -14.62 -26.18
CA LEU A 275 -3.39 -13.94 -27.29
C LEU A 275 -2.37 -13.37 -28.29
N ARG A 276 -1.24 -12.83 -27.82
CA ARG A 276 -0.13 -12.40 -28.67
C ARG A 276 0.38 -13.54 -29.55
N ASP A 277 0.61 -14.72 -28.98
CA ASP A 277 1.15 -15.87 -29.71
C ASP A 277 0.18 -16.38 -30.77
N GLN A 278 -1.12 -16.39 -30.47
CA GLN A 278 -2.18 -16.72 -31.44
C GLN A 278 -2.27 -15.73 -32.59
N ASN A 279 -1.96 -14.45 -32.33
CA ASN A 279 -2.01 -13.37 -33.32
C ASN A 279 -0.63 -13.07 -33.94
N ARG A 280 0.34 -13.98 -33.80
CA ARG A 280 1.64 -13.90 -34.47
C ARG A 280 1.51 -14.33 -35.93
N GLN A 281 1.88 -13.44 -36.83
CA GLN A 281 1.90 -13.69 -38.26
C GLN A 281 3.09 -14.57 -38.66
N GLN A 282 3.06 -15.15 -39.86
CA GLN A 282 4.10 -16.04 -40.38
C GLN A 282 5.47 -15.37 -40.51
N ASP A 283 5.49 -14.06 -40.71
CA ASP A 283 6.71 -13.22 -40.75
C ASP A 283 7.21 -12.81 -39.35
N GLY A 284 6.51 -13.26 -38.29
CA GLY A 284 6.83 -12.98 -36.91
C GLY A 284 6.22 -11.68 -36.37
N HIS A 285 5.54 -10.86 -37.19
CA HIS A 285 4.88 -9.64 -36.75
C HIS A 285 3.64 -9.93 -35.88
N ILE A 286 3.41 -9.09 -34.88
CA ILE A 286 2.26 -9.20 -33.97
C ILE A 286 1.23 -8.14 -34.33
N LYS A 287 -0.01 -8.57 -34.60
CA LYS A 287 -1.14 -7.65 -34.77
C LYS A 287 -1.76 -7.32 -33.41
N TRP A 288 -1.16 -6.36 -32.69
CA TRP A 288 -1.59 -5.97 -31.34
C TRP A 288 -3.05 -5.53 -31.23
N GLU A 289 -3.60 -4.87 -32.25
CA GLU A 289 -5.03 -4.54 -32.27
C GLU A 289 -5.92 -5.78 -32.18
N SER A 290 -5.52 -6.89 -32.83
CA SER A 290 -6.27 -8.15 -32.75
C SER A 290 -6.14 -8.82 -31.38
N VAL A 291 -4.99 -8.69 -30.71
CA VAL A 291 -4.80 -9.12 -29.31
C VAL A 291 -5.79 -8.40 -28.40
N TRP A 292 -5.88 -7.07 -28.51
CA TRP A 292 -6.77 -6.26 -27.68
C TRP A 292 -8.25 -6.47 -27.99
N ASN A 293 -8.60 -6.70 -29.26
CA ASN A 293 -9.98 -6.98 -29.67
C ASN A 293 -10.48 -8.35 -29.20
N GLN A 294 -9.57 -9.29 -28.92
CA GLN A 294 -9.88 -10.63 -28.38
C GLN A 294 -9.76 -10.69 -26.85
N PHE A 295 -9.28 -9.61 -26.22
CA PHE A 295 -9.15 -9.57 -24.76
C PHE A 295 -10.53 -9.58 -24.11
N PRO A 296 -10.75 -10.36 -23.03
CA PRO A 296 -12.03 -10.43 -22.35
C PRO A 296 -12.54 -9.04 -21.98
N PRO A 297 -13.74 -8.64 -22.45
CA PRO A 297 -14.28 -7.32 -22.17
C PRO A 297 -14.51 -7.10 -20.68
N GLU A 298 -14.72 -8.16 -19.89
CA GLU A 298 -14.96 -8.08 -18.45
C GLU A 298 -13.74 -7.60 -17.64
N LEU A 299 -12.54 -7.67 -18.21
CA LEU A 299 -11.29 -7.26 -17.55
C LEU A 299 -10.87 -5.82 -17.86
N GLU A 300 -11.67 -5.08 -18.63
CA GLU A 300 -11.46 -3.67 -19.08
C GLU A 300 -10.11 -3.03 -18.69
N LEU A 301 -9.08 -3.24 -19.50
CA LEU A 301 -7.77 -2.59 -19.26
C LEU A 301 -7.73 -1.16 -19.82
N ALA A 302 -7.32 -0.22 -18.98
CA ALA A 302 -7.05 1.15 -19.37
C ALA A 302 -5.93 1.23 -20.44
N THR A 303 -5.92 2.30 -21.23
CA THR A 303 -5.01 2.43 -22.40
C THR A 303 -3.54 2.47 -22.00
N ASP A 304 -3.21 3.11 -20.90
CA ASP A 304 -1.87 3.16 -20.32
C ASP A 304 -1.41 1.79 -19.81
N VAL A 305 -2.29 1.05 -19.14
CA VAL A 305 -2.05 -0.34 -18.71
C VAL A 305 -1.74 -1.24 -19.92
N LYS A 306 -2.54 -1.15 -20.99
CA LYS A 306 -2.30 -1.87 -22.26
C LYS A 306 -0.94 -1.56 -22.86
N LYS A 307 -0.57 -0.27 -22.93
CA LYS A 307 0.73 0.17 -23.47
C LYS A 307 1.89 -0.37 -22.66
N PHE A 308 1.79 -0.29 -21.33
CA PHE A 308 2.81 -0.82 -20.43
C PHE A 308 2.94 -2.34 -20.59
N ALA A 309 1.84 -3.09 -20.52
CA ALA A 309 1.86 -4.55 -20.64
C ALA A 309 2.42 -5.02 -21.99
N GLN A 310 2.07 -4.33 -23.09
CA GLN A 310 2.66 -4.58 -24.41
C GLN A 310 4.18 -4.37 -24.42
N SER A 311 4.66 -3.26 -23.86
CA SER A 311 6.09 -2.98 -23.78
C SER A 311 6.81 -4.06 -22.98
N TRP A 312 6.26 -4.41 -21.81
CA TRP A 312 6.83 -5.40 -20.91
C TRP A 312 6.88 -6.80 -21.55
N ILE A 313 5.81 -7.22 -22.25
CA ILE A 313 5.76 -8.51 -22.97
C ILE A 313 6.78 -8.56 -24.12
N ASN A 314 6.98 -7.46 -24.85
CA ASN A 314 7.99 -7.41 -25.91
C ASN A 314 9.42 -7.43 -25.35
N GLU A 315 9.64 -6.78 -24.20
CA GLU A 315 10.93 -6.75 -23.50
C GLU A 315 11.33 -8.14 -23.00
N ASN A 316 10.40 -8.86 -22.38
CA ASN A 316 10.67 -10.15 -21.74
C ASN A 316 10.51 -11.38 -22.66
N PHE A 317 9.80 -11.23 -23.79
CA PHE A 317 9.54 -12.30 -24.74
C PHE A 317 9.68 -11.80 -26.19
N PRO A 318 10.88 -11.53 -26.71
CA PRO A 318 11.07 -10.97 -28.05
C PRO A 318 10.50 -11.82 -29.20
#